data_AF-A0AAV0Q1U4-F1
#
_entry.id   AF-A0AAV0Q1U4-F1
#
_cell.length_a   1.000
_cell.length_b   1.000
_cell.length_c   1.000
_cell.angle_alpha   90.00
_cell.angle_beta   90.00
_cell.angle_gamma   90.00
#
_symmetry.space_group_name_H-M   'P 1'
#
loop_
_entity.id
_entity.type
_entity.pdbx_description
1 polymer ?
#
loop_
_entity_poly.entity_id
_entity_poly.type
_entity_poly.pdbx_seq_one_letter_code
_entity_poly.pdbx_strand_id
1 'polypeptide(L)'
;MVDDFRDYADVCFKAFGDRIKHWVTINEPRTLILGGYEVGDMAPGHCTSVSNWTCDAGNSSKEPYIVAHNQLLAHAAAVQLYRRKYQATQKGIIGISMNADWIIPYSSSKGDIQAAKRAIDFTFGWFMDPIYKGDYPENMKRYVGDRLPRFSKQESIMLKGSYDFLGINYYTTQYALDRIDYSDPRHPNGYDTHVQLSCKFKLPTLSML
;
A
#
# COMPACT_ATOMS: atom_id res chain seq x y z
N MET A 1 1.67 3.86 18.20
CA MET A 1 1.64 4.35 16.79
C MET A 1 0.30 4.95 16.40
N VAL A 2 -0.82 4.19 16.41
CA VAL A 2 -2.13 4.70 15.97
C VAL A 2 -2.58 5.90 16.81
N ASP A 3 -2.53 5.77 18.14
CA ASP A 3 -2.88 6.87 19.05
C ASP A 3 -1.92 8.06 18.91
N ASP A 4 -0.61 7.80 18.84
CA ASP A 4 0.39 8.87 18.67
C ASP A 4 0.17 9.66 17.38
N PHE A 5 -0.13 8.98 16.27
CA PHE A 5 -0.43 9.65 15.00
C PHE A 5 -1.75 10.43 15.06
N ARG A 6 -2.78 9.89 15.72
CA ARG A 6 -4.05 10.59 15.96
C ARG A 6 -3.82 11.86 16.77
N ASP A 7 -3.01 11.79 17.82
CA ASP A 7 -2.74 12.92 18.71
C ASP A 7 -1.88 13.98 18.01
N TYR A 8 -0.91 13.57 17.20
CA TYR A 8 -0.19 14.46 16.27
C TYR A 8 -1.15 15.17 15.29
N ALA A 9 -2.06 14.42 14.68
CA ALA A 9 -3.07 14.98 13.79
C ALA A 9 -4.00 15.97 14.53
N ASP A 10 -4.38 15.69 15.79
CA ASP A 10 -5.17 16.59 16.62
C ASP A 10 -4.47 17.94 16.81
N VAL A 11 -3.16 17.92 17.08
CA VAL A 11 -2.34 19.14 17.20
C VAL A 11 -2.36 19.92 15.89
N CYS A 12 -2.13 19.26 14.75
CA CYS A 12 -2.14 19.89 13.43
C CYS A 12 -3.49 20.52 13.08
N PHE A 13 -4.60 19.79 13.28
CA PHE A 13 -5.94 20.30 13.00
C PHE A 13 -6.28 21.49 13.89
N LYS A 14 -5.92 21.44 15.18
CA LYS A 14 -6.13 22.54 16.12
C LYS A 14 -5.33 23.79 15.75
N ALA A 15 -4.07 23.62 15.35
CA ALA A 15 -3.16 24.73 15.09
C ALA A 15 -3.38 25.42 13.73
N PHE A 16 -3.78 24.66 12.70
CA PHE A 16 -3.78 25.15 11.33
C PHE A 16 -5.11 25.01 10.58
N GLY A 17 -6.09 24.30 11.15
CA GLY A 17 -7.35 24.02 10.46
C GLY A 17 -8.28 25.22 10.30
N ASP A 18 -7.97 26.35 10.95
CA ASP A 18 -8.59 27.65 10.66
C ASP A 18 -8.34 28.07 9.20
N ARG A 19 -7.14 27.75 8.66
CA ARG A 19 -6.69 28.11 7.30
C ARG A 19 -6.62 26.93 6.34
N ILE A 20 -6.12 25.77 6.78
CA ILE A 20 -5.95 24.58 5.93
C ILE A 20 -7.28 23.88 5.74
N LYS A 21 -7.68 23.68 4.48
CA LYS A 21 -8.96 23.05 4.09
C LYS A 21 -8.80 21.72 3.36
N HIS A 22 -7.58 21.31 3.06
CA HIS A 22 -7.29 20.03 2.41
C HIS A 22 -6.20 19.34 3.20
N TRP A 23 -6.53 18.19 3.78
CA TRP A 23 -5.63 17.41 4.61
C TRP A 23 -5.30 16.08 3.93
N VAL A 24 -4.02 15.81 3.78
CA VAL A 24 -3.52 14.48 3.42
C VAL A 24 -2.93 13.87 4.70
N THR A 25 -3.39 12.68 5.05
CA THR A 25 -2.94 11.95 6.25
C THR A 25 -1.57 11.31 6.04
N ILE A 26 -1.49 10.37 5.09
CA ILE A 26 -0.29 9.62 4.76
C ILE A 26 -0.03 9.77 3.25
N ASN A 27 1.23 9.97 2.89
CA ASN A 27 1.68 10.00 1.50
C ASN A 27 2.37 8.68 1.16
N GLU A 28 1.96 8.07 0.05
CA GLU A 28 2.58 6.86 -0.52
C GLU A 28 2.88 5.76 0.51
N PRO A 29 1.85 5.24 1.19
CA PRO A 29 2.05 4.28 2.25
C PRO A 29 2.83 3.03 1.78
N ARG A 30 2.58 2.59 0.53
CA ARG A 30 3.30 1.48 -0.10
C ARG A 30 4.80 1.76 -0.26
N THR A 31 5.20 2.96 -0.70
CA THR A 31 6.61 3.31 -0.90
C THR A 31 7.39 3.18 0.41
N LEU A 32 6.82 3.68 1.51
CA LEU A 32 7.41 3.56 2.84
C LEU A 32 7.59 2.09 3.25
N ILE A 33 6.59 1.25 3.00
CA ILE A 33 6.67 -0.17 3.34
C ILE A 33 7.77 -0.88 2.55
N LEU A 34 7.81 -0.70 1.23
CA LEU A 34 8.79 -1.36 0.38
C LEU A 34 10.21 -0.96 0.77
N GLY A 35 10.48 0.35 0.89
CA GLY A 35 11.82 0.81 1.22
C GLY A 35 12.22 0.57 2.67
N GLY A 36 11.28 0.76 3.60
CA GLY A 36 11.56 0.76 5.04
C GLY A 36 11.53 -0.60 5.71
N TYR A 37 10.76 -1.56 5.15
CA TYR A 37 10.43 -2.83 5.82
C TYR A 37 10.51 -4.07 4.93
N GLU A 38 10.68 -3.90 3.61
CA GLU A 38 10.88 -5.02 2.67
C GLU A 38 12.32 -5.07 2.16
N VAL A 39 12.78 -3.99 1.51
CA VAL A 39 14.13 -3.83 0.95
C VAL A 39 15.13 -3.33 2.01
N GLY A 40 14.71 -2.41 2.87
CA GLY A 40 15.55 -1.82 3.91
C GLY A 40 16.49 -0.70 3.44
N ASP A 41 16.23 -0.09 2.28
CA ASP A 41 17.03 1.03 1.73
C ASP A 41 16.50 2.42 2.14
N MET A 42 15.34 2.48 2.79
CA MET A 42 14.78 3.68 3.42
C MET A 42 14.64 3.48 4.93
N ALA A 43 14.54 4.56 5.71
CA ALA A 43 14.30 4.45 7.15
C ALA A 43 13.01 3.67 7.47
N PRO A 44 12.99 2.80 8.50
CA PRO A 44 14.07 2.54 9.46
C PRO A 44 15.16 1.55 8.98
N GLY A 45 15.08 1.03 7.76
CA GLY A 45 16.07 0.11 7.19
C GLY A 45 15.86 -1.34 7.62
N HIS A 46 14.63 -1.72 7.95
CA HIS A 46 14.32 -3.08 8.35
C HIS A 46 14.20 -3.99 7.14
N CYS A 47 14.89 -5.14 7.17
CA CYS A 47 14.71 -6.19 6.18
C CYS A 47 15.18 -7.56 6.72
N THR A 48 14.78 -8.64 6.05
CA THR A 48 15.38 -9.96 6.27
C THR A 48 16.77 -9.97 5.63
N SER A 49 17.82 -10.20 6.43
CA SER A 49 19.18 -10.37 5.88
C SER A 49 19.27 -11.59 4.96
N VAL A 50 19.85 -11.42 3.77
CA VAL A 50 20.02 -12.48 2.76
C VAL A 50 21.39 -12.39 2.10
N SER A 51 22.15 -13.47 2.20
CA SER A 51 23.50 -13.58 1.62
C SER A 51 24.40 -12.38 1.96
N ASN A 52 24.72 -11.54 0.96
CA ASN A 52 25.58 -10.36 1.05
C ASN A 52 24.84 -9.07 1.44
N TRP A 53 23.53 -9.13 1.69
CA TRP A 53 22.72 -7.99 2.13
C TRP A 53 22.32 -8.20 3.59
N THR A 54 22.90 -7.39 4.48
CA THR A 54 22.66 -7.44 5.92
C THR A 54 21.86 -6.21 6.36
N CYS A 55 20.72 -6.44 6.99
CA CYS A 55 19.95 -5.44 7.73
C CYS A 55 20.07 -5.69 9.23
N ASP A 56 20.12 -4.61 10.01
CA ASP A 56 20.32 -4.67 11.46
C ASP A 56 19.15 -5.35 12.20
N ALA A 57 17.96 -5.23 11.64
CA ALA A 57 16.72 -5.83 12.14
C ALA A 57 15.72 -6.02 11.00
N GLY A 58 14.65 -6.76 11.25
CA GLY A 58 13.50 -6.81 10.37
C GLY A 58 13.05 -8.21 9.96
N ASN A 59 11.86 -8.26 9.37
CA ASN A 59 11.35 -9.45 8.69
C ASN A 59 10.53 -9.02 7.48
N SER A 60 11.14 -9.05 6.29
CA SER A 60 10.53 -8.62 5.03
C SER A 60 9.27 -9.41 4.63
N SER A 61 8.98 -10.54 5.29
CA SER A 61 7.77 -11.32 5.03
C SER A 61 6.62 -10.99 5.96
N LYS A 62 6.86 -10.28 7.07
CA LYS A 62 5.83 -10.01 8.09
C LYS A 62 5.65 -8.52 8.34
N GLU A 63 6.74 -7.78 8.51
CA GLU A 63 6.70 -6.37 8.88
C GLU A 63 5.95 -5.51 7.86
N PRO A 64 6.09 -5.70 6.53
CA PRO A 64 5.30 -4.97 5.55
C PRO A 64 3.79 -4.98 5.82
N TYR A 65 3.22 -6.14 6.17
CA TYR A 65 1.79 -6.29 6.44
C TYR A 65 1.36 -5.68 7.78
N ILE A 66 2.21 -5.78 8.80
CA ILE A 66 1.96 -5.15 10.11
C ILE A 66 2.00 -3.62 9.98
N VAL A 67 2.97 -3.09 9.24
CA VAL A 67 3.11 -1.65 9.00
C VAL A 67 1.93 -1.13 8.18
N ALA A 68 1.55 -1.81 7.09
CA ALA A 68 0.38 -1.44 6.30
C ALA A 68 -0.90 -1.39 7.14
N HIS A 69 -1.10 -2.39 8.00
CA HIS A 69 -2.25 -2.45 8.89
C HIS A 69 -2.29 -1.26 9.85
N ASN A 70 -1.18 -0.94 10.50
CA ASN A 70 -1.10 0.20 11.41
C ASN A 70 -1.27 1.54 10.69
N GLN A 71 -0.70 1.70 9.49
CA GLN A 71 -0.90 2.90 8.66
C GLN A 71 -2.38 3.11 8.32
N LEU A 72 -3.09 2.05 7.95
CA LEU A 72 -4.53 2.10 7.67
C LEU A 72 -5.34 2.52 8.90
N LEU A 73 -5.06 1.92 10.06
CA LEU A 73 -5.75 2.28 11.31
C LEU A 73 -5.46 3.72 11.75
N ALA A 74 -4.21 4.18 11.61
CA ALA A 74 -3.82 5.55 11.92
C ALA A 74 -4.48 6.57 10.98
N HIS A 75 -4.51 6.28 9.68
CA HIS A 75 -5.26 7.06 8.70
C HIS A 75 -6.74 7.20 9.10
N ALA A 76 -7.40 6.06 9.36
CA ALA A 76 -8.81 6.04 9.70
C ALA A 76 -9.12 6.73 11.04
N ALA A 77 -8.24 6.59 12.03
CA ALA A 77 -8.34 7.30 13.31
C ALA A 77 -8.23 8.83 13.14
N ALA A 78 -7.27 9.31 12.34
CA ALA A 78 -7.11 10.73 12.05
C ALA A 78 -8.33 11.30 11.29
N VAL A 79 -8.86 10.56 10.33
CA VAL A 79 -10.08 10.95 9.59
C VAL A 79 -11.28 11.00 10.52
N GLN A 80 -11.49 9.97 11.35
CA GLN A 80 -12.59 9.94 12.30
C GLN A 80 -12.51 11.12 13.29
N LEU A 81 -11.31 11.42 13.79
CA LEU A 81 -11.05 12.59 14.64
C LEU A 81 -11.44 13.88 13.92
N TYR A 82 -10.94 14.09 12.70
CA TYR A 82 -11.20 15.29 11.92
C TYR A 82 -12.70 15.51 11.70
N ARG A 83 -13.41 14.47 11.23
CA ARG A 83 -14.86 14.53 10.99
C ARG A 83 -15.66 14.86 12.25
N ARG A 84 -15.30 14.26 13.39
CA ARG A 84 -16.03 14.45 14.65
C ARG A 84 -15.76 15.80 15.31
N LYS A 85 -14.51 16.26 15.32
CA LYS A 85 -14.09 17.40 16.14
C LYS A 85 -13.94 18.70 15.35
N TYR A 86 -13.58 18.61 14.07
CA TYR A 86 -13.09 19.77 13.30
C TYR A 86 -13.88 20.07 12.04
N GLN A 87 -14.41 19.06 11.33
CA GLN A 87 -14.98 19.27 10.00
C GLN A 87 -16.17 20.25 9.98
N ALA A 88 -17.04 20.21 10.99
CA ALA A 88 -18.20 21.10 11.07
C ALA A 88 -17.81 22.59 11.18
N THR A 89 -16.72 22.90 11.89
CA THR A 89 -16.27 24.29 12.12
C THR A 89 -15.24 24.73 11.09
N GLN A 90 -14.30 23.86 10.75
CA GLN A 90 -13.19 24.15 9.84
C GLN A 90 -13.56 24.00 8.37
N LYS A 91 -14.60 23.19 8.05
CA LYS A 91 -15.15 22.99 6.70
C LYS A 91 -14.12 22.52 5.65
N GLY A 92 -13.03 21.89 6.08
CA GLY A 92 -12.08 21.25 5.16
C GLY A 92 -12.45 19.80 4.86
N ILE A 93 -11.70 19.20 3.95
CA ILE A 93 -11.79 17.80 3.53
C ILE A 93 -10.48 17.06 3.82
N ILE A 94 -10.58 15.76 4.07
CA ILE A 94 -9.44 14.93 4.45
C ILE A 94 -9.36 13.65 3.61
N GLY A 95 -8.14 13.24 3.25
CA GLY A 95 -7.89 12.08 2.42
C GLY A 95 -6.52 11.46 2.67
N ILE A 96 -6.15 10.57 1.76
CA ILE A 96 -4.84 9.90 1.69
C ILE A 96 -4.26 10.14 0.30
N SER A 97 -2.93 10.18 0.18
CA SER A 97 -2.26 10.18 -1.13
C SER A 97 -1.59 8.83 -1.37
N MET A 98 -1.89 8.21 -2.51
CA MET A 98 -1.38 6.89 -2.86
C MET A 98 -0.60 6.94 -4.17
N ASN A 99 0.53 6.24 -4.22
CA ASN A 99 1.19 5.92 -5.47
C ASN A 99 0.39 4.86 -6.22
N ALA A 100 0.05 5.16 -7.48
CA ALA A 100 -0.78 4.29 -8.30
C ALA A 100 -0.13 4.11 -9.67
N ASP A 101 0.60 3.01 -9.83
CA ASP A 101 1.07 2.60 -11.15
C ASP A 101 -0.07 1.97 -11.93
N TRP A 102 -0.19 2.28 -13.23
CA TRP A 102 -1.05 1.45 -14.08
C TRP A 102 -0.35 0.15 -14.43
N ILE A 103 -1.09 -0.96 -14.47
CA ILE A 103 -0.52 -2.28 -14.68
C ILE A 103 -1.21 -2.96 -15.85
N ILE A 104 -0.43 -3.30 -16.86
CA ILE A 104 -0.88 -3.95 -18.09
C ILE A 104 -0.38 -5.40 -18.07
N PRO A 105 -1.19 -6.39 -18.47
CA PRO A 105 -0.67 -7.76 -18.61
C PRO A 105 0.42 -7.81 -19.68
N TYR A 106 1.48 -8.56 -19.42
CA TYR A 106 2.62 -8.68 -20.34
C TYR A 106 2.23 -9.34 -21.68
N SER A 107 1.27 -10.26 -21.66
CA SER A 107 0.68 -10.87 -22.85
C SER A 107 -0.83 -11.12 -22.68
N SER A 108 -1.49 -11.63 -23.71
CA SER A 108 -2.90 -12.05 -23.65
C SER A 108 -3.11 -13.40 -22.92
N SER A 109 -2.06 -13.98 -22.35
CA SER A 109 -2.16 -15.22 -21.59
C SER A 109 -3.06 -15.04 -20.35
N LYS A 110 -3.80 -16.10 -19.99
CA LYS A 110 -4.62 -16.08 -18.77
C LYS A 110 -3.79 -15.83 -17.51
N GLY A 111 -2.52 -16.27 -17.51
CA GLY A 111 -1.59 -16.05 -16.41
C GLY A 111 -1.29 -14.56 -16.24
N ASP A 112 -0.84 -13.89 -17.30
CA ASP A 112 -0.44 -12.48 -17.24
C ASP A 112 -1.63 -11.55 -16.95
N ILE A 113 -2.82 -11.89 -17.45
CA ILE A 113 -4.06 -11.18 -17.10
C ILE A 113 -4.37 -11.28 -15.60
N GLN A 114 -4.15 -12.45 -14.99
CA GLN A 114 -4.32 -12.63 -13.55
C GLN A 114 -3.19 -11.97 -12.77
N ALA A 115 -1.95 -12.01 -13.27
CA ALA A 115 -0.79 -11.34 -12.70
C ALA A 115 -1.01 -9.83 -12.62
N ALA A 116 -1.55 -9.20 -13.67
CA ALA A 116 -1.88 -7.78 -13.66
C ALA A 116 -2.90 -7.43 -12.57
N LYS A 117 -3.96 -8.25 -12.40
CA LYS A 117 -4.96 -8.07 -11.34
C LYS A 117 -4.34 -8.22 -9.94
N ARG A 118 -3.54 -9.27 -9.72
CA ARG A 118 -2.83 -9.47 -8.44
C ARG A 118 -1.90 -8.30 -8.14
N ALA A 119 -1.17 -7.81 -9.14
CA ALA A 119 -0.28 -6.68 -8.94
C ALA A 119 -1.05 -5.41 -8.53
N ILE A 120 -2.21 -5.13 -9.14
CA ILE A 120 -3.06 -4.00 -8.73
C ILE A 120 -3.53 -4.17 -7.28
N ASP A 121 -3.95 -5.38 -6.90
CA ASP A 121 -4.37 -5.68 -5.52
C ASP A 121 -3.24 -5.47 -4.51
N PHE A 122 -2.01 -5.85 -4.85
CA PHE A 122 -0.83 -5.67 -3.99
C PHE A 122 -0.15 -4.30 -4.12
N THR A 123 -0.61 -3.43 -5.01
CA THR A 123 -0.18 -2.04 -5.09
C THR A 123 -1.24 -1.11 -4.53
N PHE A 124 -2.20 -0.73 -5.36
CA PHE A 124 -3.25 0.23 -5.04
C PHE A 124 -4.33 -0.39 -4.14
N GLY A 125 -4.74 -1.63 -4.44
CA GLY A 125 -5.80 -2.33 -3.71
C GLY A 125 -5.46 -2.56 -2.23
N TRP A 126 -4.18 -2.73 -1.90
CA TRP A 126 -3.72 -3.00 -0.53
C TRP A 126 -4.19 -1.93 0.47
N PHE A 127 -4.29 -0.69 0.02
CA PHE A 127 -4.81 0.42 0.82
C PHE A 127 -6.23 0.82 0.44
N MET A 128 -6.55 0.83 -0.86
CA MET A 128 -7.85 1.31 -1.32
C MET A 128 -9.00 0.40 -0.91
N ASP A 129 -8.84 -0.93 -0.98
CA ASP A 129 -9.92 -1.85 -0.61
C ASP A 129 -10.26 -1.77 0.88
N PRO A 130 -9.30 -1.73 1.83
CA PRO A 130 -9.61 -1.45 3.23
C PRO A 130 -10.38 -0.14 3.41
N ILE A 131 -9.95 0.94 2.76
CA ILE A 131 -10.60 2.25 2.87
C ILE A 131 -12.00 2.26 2.20
N TYR A 132 -12.21 1.53 1.11
CA TYR A 132 -13.48 1.54 0.37
C TYR A 132 -14.48 0.49 0.90
N LYS A 133 -14.01 -0.71 1.23
CA LYS A 133 -14.81 -1.89 1.58
C LYS A 133 -14.74 -2.24 3.07
N GLY A 134 -13.67 -1.83 3.76
CA GLY A 134 -13.39 -2.18 5.15
C GLY A 134 -12.57 -3.47 5.33
N ASP A 135 -11.99 -4.01 4.26
CA ASP A 135 -11.19 -5.24 4.32
C ASP A 135 -10.18 -5.32 3.15
N TYR A 136 -9.16 -6.17 3.26
CA TYR A 136 -8.14 -6.34 2.23
C TYR A 136 -8.66 -7.05 0.96
N PRO A 137 -7.97 -6.89 -0.20
CA PRO A 137 -8.29 -7.64 -1.41
C PRO A 137 -8.22 -9.16 -1.22
N GLU A 138 -9.09 -9.91 -1.90
CA GLU A 138 -9.14 -11.38 -1.80
C GLU A 138 -7.84 -12.05 -2.28
N ASN A 139 -7.19 -11.51 -3.31
CA ASN A 139 -5.88 -12.02 -3.71
C ASN A 139 -4.86 -11.88 -2.58
N MET A 140 -4.79 -10.74 -1.89
CA MET A 140 -3.86 -10.58 -0.77
C MET A 140 -4.14 -11.58 0.34
N LYS A 141 -5.39 -11.75 0.75
CA LYS A 141 -5.76 -12.75 1.76
C LYS A 141 -5.32 -14.16 1.36
N ARG A 142 -5.52 -14.52 0.10
CA ARG A 142 -5.17 -15.84 -0.44
C ARG A 142 -3.66 -16.09 -0.45
N TYR A 143 -2.86 -15.14 -0.93
CA TYR A 143 -1.43 -15.35 -1.15
C TYR A 143 -0.59 -15.07 0.11
N VAL A 144 -1.00 -14.09 0.93
CA VAL A 144 -0.27 -13.74 2.16
C VAL A 144 -0.65 -14.66 3.32
N GLY A 145 -1.91 -15.09 3.40
CA GLY A 145 -2.42 -15.97 4.44
C GLY A 145 -2.32 -15.35 5.84
N ASP A 146 -1.86 -16.15 6.81
CA ASP A 146 -1.85 -15.77 8.24
C ASP A 146 -0.89 -14.61 8.58
N ARG A 147 -0.02 -14.22 7.64
CA ARG A 147 0.84 -13.03 7.82
C ARG A 147 0.09 -11.72 7.61
N LEU A 148 -1.08 -11.76 6.96
CA LEU A 148 -1.94 -10.61 6.77
C LEU A 148 -2.80 -10.41 8.02
N PRO A 149 -2.65 -9.30 8.77
CA PRO A 149 -3.49 -9.05 9.92
C PRO A 149 -4.97 -8.95 9.53
N ARG A 150 -5.86 -9.22 10.48
CA ARG A 150 -7.31 -9.12 10.26
C ARG A 150 -7.86 -7.91 10.98
N PHE A 151 -8.71 -7.15 10.29
CA PHE A 151 -9.46 -6.09 10.95
C PHE A 151 -10.57 -6.68 11.82
N SER A 152 -10.70 -6.17 13.03
CA SER A 152 -11.91 -6.32 13.82
C SER A 152 -13.10 -5.65 13.12
N LYS A 153 -14.32 -5.97 13.56
CA LYS A 153 -15.54 -5.35 13.02
C LYS A 153 -15.52 -3.83 13.19
N GLN A 154 -15.01 -3.34 14.32
CA GLN A 154 -14.91 -1.91 14.62
C GLN A 154 -13.90 -1.21 13.72
N GLU A 155 -12.73 -1.81 13.49
CA GLU A 155 -11.71 -1.28 12.59
C GLU A 155 -12.18 -1.25 11.14
N SER A 156 -12.84 -2.32 10.69
CA SER A 156 -13.46 -2.40 9.36
C SER A 156 -14.47 -1.28 9.13
N ILE A 157 -15.35 -1.02 10.11
CA ILE A 157 -16.31 0.10 10.06
C ILE A 157 -15.59 1.45 10.06
N MET A 158 -14.51 1.59 10.83
CA MET A 158 -13.74 2.83 10.92
C MET A 158 -13.03 3.17 9.60
N LEU A 159 -12.52 2.15 8.89
CA LEU A 159 -11.85 2.29 7.60
C LEU A 159 -12.82 2.61 6.47
N LYS A 160 -13.99 1.98 6.47
CA LYS A 160 -14.93 2.10 5.35
C LYS A 160 -15.39 3.55 5.13
N GLY A 161 -15.02 4.12 4.00
CA GLY A 161 -15.31 5.50 3.63
C GLY A 161 -14.48 6.52 4.40
N SER A 162 -13.30 6.17 4.92
CA SER A 162 -12.41 7.07 5.66
C SER A 162 -11.69 8.10 4.77
N TYR A 163 -12.36 8.69 3.79
CA TYR A 163 -11.81 9.71 2.91
C TYR A 163 -12.93 10.60 2.35
N ASP A 164 -12.61 11.86 2.12
CA ASP A 164 -13.45 12.81 1.37
C ASP A 164 -12.91 13.00 -0.06
N PHE A 165 -11.60 12.78 -0.25
CA PHE A 165 -10.92 12.80 -1.54
C PHE A 165 -9.77 11.79 -1.56
N LEU A 166 -9.26 11.49 -2.76
CA LEU A 166 -8.10 10.63 -2.96
C LEU A 166 -7.02 11.38 -3.74
N GLY A 167 -5.81 11.45 -3.19
CA GLY A 167 -4.61 11.90 -3.90
C GLY A 167 -3.99 10.74 -4.68
N ILE A 168 -3.64 10.98 -5.94
CA ILE A 168 -3.00 9.99 -6.80
C ILE A 168 -1.63 10.53 -7.25
N ASN A 169 -0.58 9.86 -6.80
CA ASN A 169 0.78 10.06 -7.29
C ASN A 169 1.00 9.05 -8.43
N TYR A 170 0.95 9.53 -9.67
CA TYR A 170 1.13 8.71 -10.86
C TYR A 170 2.42 9.09 -11.59
N TYR A 171 3.24 8.09 -11.89
CA TYR A 171 4.51 8.30 -12.58
C TYR A 171 4.64 7.44 -13.84
N THR A 172 4.25 6.18 -13.78
CA THR A 172 4.52 5.24 -14.87
C THR A 172 3.50 4.09 -14.95
N THR A 173 3.68 3.27 -15.99
CA THR A 173 2.93 2.05 -16.25
C THR A 173 3.90 0.88 -16.30
N GLN A 174 3.50 -0.25 -15.73
CA GLN A 174 4.32 -1.47 -15.71
C GLN A 174 3.60 -2.64 -16.40
N TYR A 175 4.36 -3.53 -17.01
CA TYR A 175 3.86 -4.81 -17.48
C TYR A 175 3.97 -5.85 -16.38
N ALA A 176 2.92 -6.65 -16.18
CA ALA A 176 2.89 -7.75 -15.24
C ALA A 176 3.01 -9.10 -15.96
N LEU A 177 4.07 -9.84 -15.63
CA LEU A 177 4.32 -11.20 -16.09
C LEU A 177 4.05 -12.18 -14.95
N ASP A 178 3.28 -13.22 -15.23
CA ASP A 178 2.97 -14.28 -14.27
C ASP A 178 4.21 -15.13 -13.97
N ARG A 179 4.55 -15.24 -12.68
CA ARG A 179 5.78 -15.86 -12.23
C ARG A 179 5.52 -16.65 -10.94
N ILE A 180 4.71 -17.70 -11.07
CA ILE A 180 4.31 -18.58 -9.95
C ILE A 180 5.53 -19.21 -9.27
N ASP A 181 6.56 -19.59 -10.04
CA ASP A 181 7.76 -20.27 -9.53
C ASP A 181 8.93 -19.33 -9.21
N TYR A 182 8.72 -18.00 -9.23
CA TYR A 182 9.80 -17.06 -9.00
C TYR A 182 9.99 -16.80 -7.50
N SER A 183 11.07 -17.35 -6.97
CA SER A 183 11.71 -16.83 -5.76
C SER A 183 12.78 -15.84 -6.20
N ASP A 184 12.64 -14.55 -5.85
CA ASP A 184 13.76 -13.62 -6.09
C ASP A 184 14.89 -14.03 -5.15
N PRO A 185 16.09 -14.38 -5.65
CA PRO A 185 17.21 -14.75 -4.78
C PRO A 185 17.59 -13.65 -3.77
N ARG A 186 17.26 -12.39 -4.09
CA ARG A 186 17.47 -11.21 -3.22
C ARG A 186 16.32 -10.98 -2.25
N HIS A 187 15.16 -11.55 -2.51
CA HIS A 187 13.97 -11.45 -1.64
C HIS A 187 13.21 -12.78 -1.65
N PRO A 188 13.83 -13.87 -1.15
CA PRO A 188 13.31 -15.23 -1.28
C PRO A 188 11.95 -15.43 -0.61
N ASN A 189 11.57 -14.51 0.28
CA ASN A 189 10.29 -14.49 0.98
C ASN A 189 9.51 -13.17 0.79
N GLY A 190 9.85 -12.35 -0.23
CA GLY A 190 9.40 -10.96 -0.36
C GLY A 190 8.26 -10.70 -1.36
N TYR A 191 7.97 -11.61 -2.29
CA TYR A 191 6.96 -11.35 -3.34
C TYR A 191 5.82 -12.37 -3.35
N ASP A 192 4.93 -12.26 -2.37
CA ASP A 192 3.63 -12.97 -2.35
C ASP A 192 2.76 -12.70 -3.59
N THR A 193 3.11 -11.67 -4.37
CA THR A 193 2.41 -11.34 -5.62
C THR A 193 2.54 -12.44 -6.67
N HIS A 194 3.68 -13.15 -6.72
CA HIS A 194 4.09 -13.99 -7.84
C HIS A 194 4.01 -13.24 -9.18
N VAL A 195 4.39 -11.96 -9.19
CA VAL A 195 4.38 -11.09 -10.37
C VAL A 195 5.75 -10.49 -10.57
N GLN A 196 6.28 -10.61 -11.78
CA GLN A 196 7.41 -9.80 -12.22
C GLN A 196 6.88 -8.55 -12.93
N LEU A 197 7.22 -7.38 -12.40
CA LEU A 197 6.92 -6.10 -13.02
C LEU A 197 8.08 -5.62 -13.90
N SER A 198 7.76 -5.00 -15.04
CA SER A 198 8.76 -4.47 -15.97
C SER A 198 8.25 -3.21 -16.68
N CYS A 199 9.09 -2.18 -16.75
CA CYS A 199 8.87 -1.03 -17.64
C CYS A 199 9.41 -1.26 -19.07
N LYS A 200 10.09 -2.38 -19.32
CA LYS A 200 10.65 -2.72 -20.64
C LYS A 200 9.64 -3.50 -21.47
N PHE A 201 9.27 -2.94 -22.62
CA PHE A 201 8.48 -3.59 -23.64
C PHE A 201 9.30 -4.68 -24.34
N LYS A 202 8.74 -5.88 -24.54
CA LYS A 202 9.25 -6.81 -25.54
C LYS A 202 8.50 -6.50 -26.83
N LEU A 203 9.17 -5.87 -27.79
CA LEU A 203 8.64 -5.74 -29.15
C LEU A 203 8.19 -7.14 -29.60
N PRO A 204 6.99 -7.29 -30.20
CA PRO A 204 6.67 -8.53 -30.90
C PRO A 204 7.84 -8.77 -31.86
N THR A 205 8.50 -9.92 -31.74
CA THR A 205 9.37 -10.37 -32.81
C THR A 205 8.48 -10.50 -34.04
N LEU A 206 8.52 -9.51 -34.92
CA LEU A 206 8.08 -9.66 -36.28
C LEU A 206 8.92 -10.80 -36.83
N SER A 207 8.36 -12.00 -36.87
CA SER A 207 8.84 -13.02 -37.77
C SER A 207 8.69 -12.41 -39.16
N MET A 208 9.79 -11.93 -39.73
CA MET A 208 9.85 -11.67 -41.17
C MET A 208 9.54 -13.02 -41.83
N LEU A 209 8.33 -13.14 -42.38
CA LEU A 209 8.02 -14.10 -43.42
C LEU A 209 8.70 -13.64 -44.71
#